data_AF-A0A9W8JHC8-F1
#
_entry.id   AF-A0A9W8JHC8-F1
#
_cell.length_a   1.000
_cell.length_b   1.000
_cell.length_c   1.000
_cell.angle_alpha   90.00
_cell.angle_beta   90.00
_cell.angle_gamma   90.00
#
_symmetry.space_group_name_H-M   'P 1'
#
loop_
_entity.id
_entity.type
_entity.pdbx_description
1 polymer ?
#
loop_
_entity_poly.entity_id
_entity_poly.type
_entity_poly.pdbx_seq_one_letter_code
_entity_poly.pdbx_strand_id
1 'polypeptide(L)'
;MDGWNKIASSLANINVSGAGSKLSKGFSSSVQATKERLGQIAPEDITELPQEYKDLETRVDALRAAHISLLNLPCIRTRHSPHALARAATSAATVVAGPGAAPHESGDKLGKALALYANGWERIAGARLDQDDAIATNFLAPWQQTLNTSISLAMKARQAVRVSRLKTSNPSRQEHARLEVENAEDDLVQKTEVAITLMKTVLENPEPIKNLNELAKAQLLFFSSAAEALSSVQGEIEELSVAAEGEYSLRREVFVLKRSPSGGELTTEEQVGYGIASVYTPPEKRRKGYAKHMMSLLHWVLGPASSFPSAFPEVWGQPPAVPEGFGSGIVSVLYSDIGPTFYKASGPAPGVDGWTVDPYTVSTWDVKAVLERTKDEVGKDQWTLLNKEQTKEWWNQDSELILREVPSKPQSSTSIAFTFLPRKGVAEFLHRRIEWFVNSMERPPPYYGALLSAPGPSDGEPSSDAFASWTFELYPGSPKTLLITRLRCPKEELLRSLLGRIAEYASDLEIERIQVRNLPGELNVAGEEIGGATVHPEDHLPSVKWYRSGPIAEWLYNEKFAWC
;
A
#
# COMPACT_ATOMS: atom_id res chain seq x y z
N MET A 1 8.01 0.42 -51.55
CA MET A 1 7.42 -0.43 -52.62
C MET A 1 7.97 -0.09 -53.99
N ASP A 2 8.14 1.19 -54.34
CA ASP A 2 8.67 1.59 -55.65
C ASP A 2 10.10 1.10 -55.93
N GLY A 3 10.96 1.00 -54.92
CA GLY A 3 12.34 0.52 -55.10
C GLY A 3 12.43 -0.91 -55.62
N TRP A 4 11.65 -1.85 -55.07
CA TRP A 4 11.71 -3.27 -55.47
C TRP A 4 10.98 -3.56 -56.78
N ASN A 5 9.85 -2.90 -57.05
CA ASN A 5 9.21 -2.98 -58.35
C ASN A 5 10.05 -2.29 -59.44
N LYS A 6 10.77 -1.19 -59.10
CA LYS A 6 11.77 -0.56 -59.99
C LYS A 6 13.04 -1.40 -60.16
N ILE A 7 13.48 -2.15 -59.15
CA ILE A 7 14.61 -3.09 -59.25
C ILE A 7 14.20 -4.32 -60.05
N ALA A 8 13.00 -4.86 -59.84
CA ALA A 8 12.48 -5.98 -60.63
C ALA A 8 12.22 -5.58 -62.09
N SER A 9 11.71 -4.37 -62.34
CA SER A 9 11.51 -3.84 -63.70
C SER A 9 12.81 -3.36 -64.35
N SER A 10 13.78 -2.84 -63.58
CA SER A 10 15.11 -2.51 -64.10
C SER A 10 15.86 -3.78 -64.46
N LEU A 11 15.89 -4.80 -63.60
CA LEU A 11 16.54 -6.09 -63.86
C LEU A 11 15.93 -6.85 -65.05
N ALA A 12 14.64 -6.66 -65.35
CA ALA A 12 14.00 -7.19 -66.56
C ALA A 12 14.48 -6.50 -67.87
N ASN A 13 15.05 -5.29 -67.77
CA ASN A 13 15.52 -4.47 -68.89
C ASN A 13 17.04 -4.20 -68.88
N ILE A 14 17.82 -4.83 -68.00
CA ILE A 14 19.29 -4.69 -68.04
C ILE A 14 19.83 -5.55 -69.19
N ASN A 15 20.32 -4.88 -70.23
CA ASN A 15 21.34 -5.42 -71.10
C ASN A 15 22.66 -5.44 -70.31
N VAL A 16 23.03 -6.61 -69.77
CA VAL A 16 24.19 -6.79 -68.87
C VAL A 16 25.48 -6.81 -69.70
N SER A 17 25.95 -5.65 -70.17
CA SER A 17 27.24 -5.54 -70.86
C SER A 17 28.34 -4.87 -70.01
N GLY A 18 28.11 -4.65 -68.71
CA GLY A 18 29.00 -3.80 -67.89
C GLY A 18 29.60 -4.40 -66.61
N ALA A 19 29.00 -5.44 -66.00
CA ALA A 19 29.34 -5.82 -64.61
C ALA A 19 29.59 -7.31 -64.36
N GLY A 20 29.86 -8.13 -65.39
CA GLY A 20 30.00 -9.59 -65.29
C GLY A 20 31.28 -10.21 -65.87
N SER A 21 32.31 -9.42 -66.21
CA SER A 21 33.41 -9.91 -67.07
C SER A 21 34.37 -10.94 -66.45
N LYS A 22 34.34 -11.14 -65.12
CA LYS A 22 35.20 -12.11 -64.42
C LYS A 22 34.52 -13.44 -64.11
N LEU A 23 33.19 -13.47 -63.96
CA LEU A 23 32.42 -14.69 -63.67
C LEU A 23 31.98 -15.42 -64.94
N SER A 24 31.60 -14.68 -66.00
CA SER A 24 31.25 -15.28 -67.30
C SER A 24 32.41 -16.08 -67.90
N LYS A 25 33.65 -15.57 -67.78
CA LYS A 25 34.87 -16.27 -68.20
C LYS A 25 35.16 -17.53 -67.37
N GLY A 26 34.88 -17.51 -66.07
CA GLY A 26 35.09 -18.67 -65.19
C GLY A 26 34.07 -19.78 -65.44
N PHE A 27 32.80 -19.41 -65.61
CA PHE A 27 31.73 -20.37 -65.87
C PHE A 27 31.82 -20.98 -67.27
N SER A 28 32.04 -20.17 -68.32
CA SER A 28 32.26 -20.69 -69.67
C SER A 28 33.51 -21.57 -69.74
N SER A 29 34.60 -21.19 -69.06
CA SER A 29 35.81 -22.03 -69.00
C SER A 29 35.62 -23.35 -68.27
N SER A 30 34.84 -23.40 -67.18
CA SER A 30 34.54 -24.64 -66.46
C SER A 30 33.59 -25.54 -67.23
N VAL A 31 32.59 -24.98 -67.92
CA VAL A 31 31.68 -25.76 -68.77
C VAL A 31 32.43 -26.31 -69.99
N GLN A 32 33.33 -25.51 -70.59
CA GLN A 32 34.12 -25.89 -71.76
C GLN A 32 35.26 -26.86 -71.42
N ALA A 33 35.94 -26.69 -70.28
CA ALA A 33 36.93 -27.65 -69.77
C ALA A 33 36.29 -28.99 -69.37
N THR A 34 35.01 -29.00 -69.01
CA THR A 34 34.25 -30.25 -68.73
C THR A 34 33.80 -30.92 -70.04
N LYS A 35 33.41 -30.12 -71.04
CA LYS A 35 33.03 -30.55 -72.39
C LYS A 35 34.19 -31.15 -73.19
N GLU A 36 35.41 -30.64 -73.02
CA GLU A 36 36.62 -31.14 -73.70
C GLU A 36 37.19 -32.42 -73.06
N ARG A 37 36.82 -32.74 -71.82
CA ARG A 37 37.39 -33.87 -71.07
C ARG A 37 36.57 -35.16 -71.12
N LEU A 38 35.35 -35.13 -71.67
CA LEU A 38 34.37 -36.22 -71.56
C LEU A 38 33.65 -36.49 -72.89
N GLY A 39 34.36 -37.13 -73.82
CA GLY A 39 33.74 -37.93 -74.88
C GLY A 39 33.46 -39.35 -74.38
N GLN A 40 32.53 -39.52 -73.44
CA GLN A 40 31.89 -40.80 -73.06
C GLN A 40 30.82 -40.54 -71.98
N ILE A 41 29.57 -40.85 -72.31
CA ILE A 41 28.35 -40.47 -71.58
C ILE A 41 28.15 -41.33 -70.31
N ALA A 42 27.83 -40.68 -69.18
CA ALA A 42 27.28 -41.29 -67.96
C ALA A 42 26.10 -40.43 -67.42
N PRO A 43 25.15 -40.98 -66.64
CA PRO A 43 23.86 -40.36 -66.33
C PRO A 43 23.88 -39.13 -65.39
N GLU A 44 25.04 -38.51 -65.20
CA GLU A 44 25.28 -37.43 -64.21
C GLU A 44 25.56 -36.06 -64.88
N ASP A 45 25.33 -35.91 -66.19
CA ASP A 45 25.57 -34.68 -66.98
C ASP A 45 24.56 -33.54 -66.64
N ILE A 46 24.52 -33.11 -65.38
CA ILE A 46 23.88 -31.86 -64.96
C ILE A 46 24.99 -30.82 -64.84
N THR A 47 24.84 -29.70 -65.55
CA THR A 47 25.73 -28.54 -65.44
C THR A 47 25.92 -28.15 -63.96
N GLU A 48 27.14 -28.31 -63.44
CA GLU A 48 27.43 -28.04 -62.04
C GLU A 48 27.36 -26.54 -61.73
N LEU A 49 26.57 -26.17 -60.72
CA LEU A 49 26.47 -24.78 -60.29
C LEU A 49 27.67 -24.39 -59.40
N PRO A 50 28.14 -23.13 -59.48
CA PRO A 50 29.22 -22.63 -58.61
C PRO A 50 28.93 -22.80 -57.12
N GLN A 51 29.98 -23.03 -56.31
CA GLN A 51 29.83 -23.20 -54.87
C GLN A 51 29.19 -21.97 -54.20
N GLU A 52 29.57 -20.75 -54.62
CA GLU A 52 28.99 -19.50 -54.14
C GLU A 52 27.45 -19.46 -54.31
N TYR A 53 26.94 -20.04 -55.40
CA TYR A 53 25.49 -20.14 -55.62
C TYR A 53 24.82 -21.04 -54.58
N LYS A 54 25.37 -22.24 -54.35
CA LYS A 54 24.84 -23.23 -53.40
C LYS A 54 24.85 -22.70 -51.96
N ASP A 55 25.88 -21.93 -51.60
CA ASP A 55 25.98 -21.30 -50.28
C ASP A 55 24.92 -20.21 -50.09
N LEU A 56 24.66 -19.41 -51.14
CA LEU A 56 23.57 -18.41 -51.14
C LEU A 56 22.19 -19.07 -51.04
N GLU A 57 21.96 -20.17 -51.76
CA GLU A 57 20.71 -20.93 -51.67
C GLU A 57 20.42 -21.38 -50.25
N THR A 58 21.41 -21.99 -49.60
CA THR A 58 21.31 -22.49 -48.22
C THR A 58 20.95 -21.37 -47.25
N ARG A 59 21.60 -20.20 -47.38
CA ARG A 59 21.34 -19.04 -46.52
C ARG A 59 19.95 -18.42 -46.75
N VAL A 60 19.50 -18.33 -48.00
CA VAL A 60 18.16 -17.81 -48.32
C VAL A 60 17.06 -18.78 -47.86
N ASP A 61 17.26 -20.09 -47.97
CA ASP A 61 16.34 -21.10 -47.44
C ASP A 61 16.23 -21.02 -45.91
N ALA A 62 17.37 -20.88 -45.21
CA ALA A 62 17.39 -20.67 -43.78
C ALA A 62 16.64 -19.38 -43.38
N LEU A 63 16.85 -18.28 -44.10
CA LEU A 63 16.16 -17.01 -43.85
C LEU A 63 14.65 -17.13 -44.06
N ARG A 64 14.23 -17.82 -45.12
CA ARG A 64 12.80 -18.10 -45.41
C ARG A 64 12.18 -18.95 -44.31
N ALA A 65 12.86 -20.00 -43.86
CA ALA A 65 12.39 -20.85 -42.77
C ALA A 65 12.20 -20.04 -41.49
N ALA A 66 13.18 -19.20 -41.12
CA ALA A 66 13.10 -18.31 -39.97
C ALA A 66 11.89 -17.35 -40.05
N HIS A 67 11.61 -16.80 -41.24
CA HIS A 67 10.45 -15.92 -41.43
C HIS A 67 9.13 -16.64 -41.15
N ILE A 68 8.97 -17.85 -41.68
CA ILE A 68 7.74 -18.65 -41.51
C ILE A 68 7.58 -19.09 -40.05
N SER A 69 8.66 -19.50 -39.39
CA SER A 69 8.61 -19.93 -37.99
C SER A 69 8.16 -18.80 -37.06
N LEU A 70 8.68 -17.58 -37.23
CA LEU A 70 8.33 -16.44 -36.38
C LEU A 70 6.88 -15.96 -36.58
N LEU A 71 6.31 -16.11 -37.77
CA LEU A 71 4.90 -15.77 -38.03
C LEU A 71 3.89 -16.70 -37.34
N ASN A 72 4.31 -17.93 -37.02
CA ASN A 72 3.45 -18.97 -36.47
C ASN A 72 3.50 -19.06 -34.93
N LEU A 73 4.31 -18.22 -34.26
CA LEU A 73 4.43 -18.28 -32.80
C LEU A 73 3.16 -17.75 -32.10
N PRO A 74 2.52 -18.56 -31.23
CA PRO A 74 1.29 -18.17 -30.53
C PRO A 74 1.46 -16.94 -29.64
N CYS A 75 2.62 -16.78 -28.99
CA CYS A 75 2.93 -15.65 -28.10
C CYS A 75 2.99 -14.29 -28.82
N ILE A 76 3.08 -14.30 -30.15
CA ILE A 76 3.02 -13.10 -31.01
C ILE A 76 1.57 -12.84 -31.46
N ARG A 77 0.66 -13.81 -31.29
CA ARG A 77 -0.76 -13.76 -31.67
C ARG A 77 -1.74 -13.86 -30.49
N THR A 78 -1.27 -13.77 -29.25
CA THR A 78 -2.05 -14.17 -28.06
C THR A 78 -3.22 -13.25 -27.73
N ARG A 79 -4.43 -13.84 -27.71
CA ARG A 79 -5.71 -13.27 -27.22
C ARG A 79 -5.99 -13.61 -25.74
N HIS A 80 -5.09 -13.33 -24.82
CA HIS A 80 -5.42 -13.48 -23.39
C HIS A 80 -5.77 -12.10 -22.83
N SER A 81 -7.03 -11.92 -22.41
CA SER A 81 -7.60 -10.61 -22.09
C SER A 81 -7.36 -10.23 -20.63
N PRO A 82 -6.49 -9.24 -20.34
CA PRO A 82 -6.26 -8.75 -18.98
C PRO A 82 -7.52 -8.10 -18.36
N HIS A 83 -8.51 -7.74 -19.19
CA HIS A 83 -9.81 -7.20 -18.76
C HIS A 83 -10.64 -8.17 -17.90
N ALA A 84 -10.38 -9.48 -17.94
CA ALA A 84 -11.11 -10.44 -17.12
C ALA A 84 -10.85 -10.19 -15.61
N LEU A 85 -9.60 -9.92 -15.24
CA LEU A 85 -9.20 -9.63 -13.86
C LEU A 85 -9.74 -8.27 -13.40
N ALA A 86 -9.63 -7.24 -14.25
CA ALA A 86 -10.20 -5.93 -13.97
C ALA A 86 -11.70 -6.02 -13.68
N ARG A 87 -12.49 -6.67 -14.55
CA ARG A 87 -13.95 -6.80 -14.36
C ARG A 87 -14.31 -7.60 -13.10
N ALA A 88 -13.58 -8.66 -12.79
CA ALA A 88 -13.82 -9.45 -11.58
C ALA A 88 -13.55 -8.60 -10.32
N ALA A 89 -12.46 -7.85 -10.30
CA ALA A 89 -12.10 -6.97 -9.19
C ALA A 89 -13.09 -5.81 -9.04
N THR A 90 -13.52 -5.16 -10.13
CA THR A 90 -14.56 -4.12 -10.12
C THR A 90 -15.88 -4.65 -9.57
N SER A 91 -16.30 -5.83 -10.03
CA SER A 91 -17.53 -6.47 -9.52
C SER A 91 -17.42 -6.78 -8.03
N ALA A 92 -16.27 -7.29 -7.56
CA ALA A 92 -16.05 -7.55 -6.15
C ALA A 92 -16.08 -6.24 -5.32
N ALA A 93 -15.45 -5.17 -5.81
CA ALA A 93 -15.47 -3.87 -5.15
C ALA A 93 -16.90 -3.33 -4.96
N THR A 94 -17.76 -3.47 -5.98
CA THR A 94 -19.17 -3.04 -5.87
C THR A 94 -20.01 -3.87 -4.91
N VAL A 95 -19.75 -5.18 -4.81
CA VAL A 95 -20.46 -6.06 -3.88
C VAL A 95 -20.09 -5.72 -2.44
N VAL A 96 -18.81 -5.47 -2.21
CA VAL A 96 -18.26 -5.16 -0.89
C VAL A 96 -18.69 -3.78 -0.40
N ALA A 97 -18.84 -2.79 -1.28
CA ALA A 97 -19.30 -1.43 -0.95
C ALA A 97 -20.76 -1.33 -0.46
N GLY A 98 -21.58 -2.37 -0.67
CA GLY A 98 -23.00 -2.38 -0.34
C GLY A 98 -23.89 -1.64 -1.36
N PRO A 99 -25.21 -1.89 -1.38
CA PRO A 99 -26.11 -1.29 -2.36
C PRO A 99 -26.29 0.22 -2.10
N GLY A 100 -25.91 1.05 -3.08
CA GLY A 100 -26.17 2.48 -3.10
C GLY A 100 -24.98 3.39 -2.76
N ALA A 101 -23.82 2.84 -2.42
CA ALA A 101 -22.58 3.60 -2.23
C ALA A 101 -21.61 3.37 -3.39
N ALA A 102 -20.99 4.43 -3.90
CA ALA A 102 -19.90 4.29 -4.85
C ALA A 102 -18.66 3.68 -4.16
N PRO A 103 -17.83 2.85 -4.82
CA PRO A 103 -16.69 2.15 -4.19
C PRO A 103 -15.68 3.04 -3.46
N HIS A 104 -15.59 4.32 -3.86
CA HIS A 104 -14.75 5.33 -3.22
C HIS A 104 -15.34 5.96 -1.94
N GLU A 105 -16.66 5.85 -1.73
CA GLU A 105 -17.41 6.51 -0.65
C GLU A 105 -17.77 5.54 0.49
N SER A 106 -17.88 4.24 0.22
CA SER A 106 -18.01 3.25 1.27
C SER A 106 -16.72 3.24 2.10
N GLY A 107 -16.81 3.46 3.41
CA GLY A 107 -15.68 3.46 4.35
C GLY A 107 -14.94 2.11 4.48
N ASP A 108 -15.23 1.13 3.62
CA ASP A 108 -14.61 -0.18 3.63
C ASP A 108 -13.27 -0.19 2.86
N LYS A 109 -12.20 -0.49 3.60
CA LYS A 109 -10.82 -0.50 3.09
C LYS A 109 -10.60 -1.60 2.04
N LEU A 110 -11.30 -2.74 2.15
CA LEU A 110 -11.21 -3.84 1.18
C LEU A 110 -11.84 -3.45 -0.16
N GLY A 111 -13.01 -2.81 -0.15
CA GLY A 111 -13.64 -2.26 -1.34
C GLY A 111 -12.74 -1.27 -2.09
N LYS A 112 -12.07 -0.38 -1.34
CA LYS A 112 -11.07 0.55 -1.91
C LYS A 112 -9.87 -0.17 -2.51
N ALA A 113 -9.29 -1.14 -1.82
CA ALA A 113 -8.16 -1.92 -2.32
C ALA A 113 -8.51 -2.69 -3.61
N LEU A 114 -9.70 -3.29 -3.68
CA LEU A 114 -10.21 -3.98 -4.87
C LEU A 114 -10.41 -3.02 -6.05
N ALA A 115 -10.89 -1.80 -5.81
CA ALA A 115 -11.03 -0.78 -6.84
C ALA A 115 -9.68 -0.32 -7.39
N LEU A 116 -8.69 -0.08 -6.51
CA LEU A 116 -7.32 0.26 -6.92
C LEU A 116 -6.68 -0.86 -7.75
N TYR A 117 -6.87 -2.11 -7.32
CA TYR A 117 -6.40 -3.29 -8.06
C TYR A 117 -7.04 -3.41 -9.44
N ALA A 118 -8.35 -3.16 -9.55
CA ALA A 118 -9.06 -3.15 -10.83
C ALA A 118 -8.49 -2.09 -11.78
N ASN A 119 -8.29 -0.86 -11.30
CA ASN A 119 -7.74 0.25 -12.07
C ASN A 119 -6.33 -0.06 -12.61
N GLY A 120 -5.47 -0.71 -11.81
CA GLY A 120 -4.17 -1.18 -12.26
C GLY A 120 -4.27 -2.14 -13.44
N TRP A 121 -5.17 -3.11 -13.36
CA TRP A 121 -5.39 -4.08 -14.44
C TRP A 121 -6.05 -3.48 -15.69
N GLU A 122 -6.85 -2.42 -15.57
CA GLU A 122 -7.35 -1.68 -16.73
C GLU A 122 -6.21 -1.00 -17.50
N ARG A 123 -5.25 -0.39 -16.79
CA ARG A 123 -4.05 0.20 -17.42
C ARG A 123 -3.19 -0.86 -18.12
N ILE A 124 -2.97 -2.01 -17.48
CA ILE A 124 -2.25 -3.16 -18.06
C ILE A 124 -2.98 -3.68 -19.31
N ALA A 125 -4.31 -3.74 -19.26
CA ALA A 125 -5.11 -4.17 -20.40
C ALA A 125 -5.00 -3.20 -21.58
N GLY A 126 -5.02 -1.89 -21.34
CA GLY A 126 -4.76 -0.86 -22.35
C GLY A 126 -3.38 -1.01 -22.98
N ALA A 127 -2.33 -1.11 -22.15
CA ALA A 127 -0.96 -1.31 -22.64
C ALA A 127 -0.79 -2.59 -23.46
N ARG A 128 -1.59 -3.64 -23.18
CA ARG A 128 -1.60 -4.86 -23.97
C ARG A 128 -2.21 -4.66 -25.36
N LEU A 129 -3.27 -3.86 -25.47
CA LEU A 129 -3.86 -3.51 -26.77
C LEU A 129 -2.86 -2.71 -27.62
N ASP A 130 -2.16 -1.76 -27.02
CA ASP A 130 -1.12 -0.98 -27.71
C ASP A 130 0.04 -1.86 -28.18
N GLN A 131 0.45 -2.83 -27.37
CA GLN A 131 1.46 -3.83 -27.75
C GLN A 131 1.00 -4.66 -28.95
N ASP A 132 -0.22 -5.18 -28.92
CA ASP A 132 -0.76 -6.02 -29.98
C ASP A 132 -0.86 -5.23 -31.30
N ASP A 133 -1.30 -3.97 -31.26
CA ASP A 133 -1.34 -3.07 -32.43
C ASP A 133 0.06 -2.77 -32.98
N ALA A 134 1.02 -2.45 -32.11
CA ALA A 134 2.41 -2.19 -32.50
C ALA A 134 3.07 -3.43 -33.13
N ILE A 135 2.82 -4.63 -32.60
CA ILE A 135 3.34 -5.89 -33.16
C ILE A 135 2.69 -6.18 -34.51
N ALA A 136 1.37 -5.97 -34.64
CA ALA A 136 0.65 -6.19 -35.90
C ALA A 136 1.18 -5.27 -37.01
N THR A 137 1.33 -3.99 -36.70
CA THR A 137 1.67 -2.94 -37.67
C THR A 137 3.15 -2.90 -38.01
N ASN A 138 4.04 -3.00 -37.01
CA ASN A 138 5.47 -2.74 -37.20
C ASN A 138 6.31 -4.01 -37.33
N PHE A 139 5.79 -5.18 -36.91
CA PHE A 139 6.49 -6.45 -37.06
C PHE A 139 5.78 -7.37 -38.07
N LEU A 140 4.55 -7.80 -37.78
CA LEU A 140 3.88 -8.84 -38.57
C LEU A 140 3.65 -8.44 -40.03
N ALA A 141 3.12 -7.24 -40.29
CA ALA A 141 2.86 -6.77 -41.64
C ALA A 141 4.14 -6.60 -42.49
N PRO A 142 5.19 -5.88 -42.03
CA PRO A 142 6.45 -5.75 -42.77
C PRO A 142 7.21 -7.08 -42.94
N TRP A 143 7.15 -7.95 -41.93
CA TRP A 143 7.78 -9.28 -41.97
C TRP A 143 7.11 -10.21 -42.99
N GLN A 144 5.78 -10.23 -43.02
CA GLN A 144 4.99 -10.95 -44.03
C GLN A 144 5.21 -10.37 -45.44
N GLN A 145 5.32 -9.04 -45.55
CA GLN A 145 5.60 -8.37 -46.82
C GLN A 145 6.97 -8.77 -47.38
N THR A 146 8.00 -8.83 -46.53
CA THR A 146 9.36 -9.24 -46.93
C THR A 146 9.37 -10.68 -47.46
N LEU A 147 8.64 -11.58 -46.80
CA LEU A 147 8.45 -12.97 -47.23
C LEU A 147 7.74 -13.08 -48.58
N ASN A 148 6.64 -12.34 -48.77
CA ASN A 148 5.81 -12.40 -49.97
C ASN A 148 6.42 -11.70 -51.20
N THR A 149 7.38 -10.81 -51.00
CA THR A 149 8.02 -10.03 -52.07
C THR A 149 9.45 -10.48 -52.34
N SER A 150 10.44 -9.96 -51.60
CA SER A 150 11.86 -10.16 -51.83
C SER A 150 12.27 -11.64 -51.79
N ILE A 151 11.84 -12.38 -50.77
CA ILE A 151 12.15 -13.81 -50.62
C ILE A 151 11.43 -14.62 -51.70
N SER A 152 10.14 -14.35 -51.96
CA SER A 152 9.38 -15.01 -53.03
C SER A 152 9.99 -14.81 -54.42
N LEU A 153 10.48 -13.60 -54.74
CA LEU A 153 11.16 -13.30 -56.00
C LEU A 153 12.48 -14.07 -56.14
N ALA A 154 13.31 -14.12 -55.09
CA ALA A 154 14.54 -14.91 -55.10
C ALA A 154 14.25 -16.41 -55.27
N MET A 155 13.20 -16.94 -54.62
CA MET A 155 12.77 -18.34 -54.79
C MET A 155 12.30 -18.64 -56.22
N LYS A 156 11.57 -17.71 -56.86
CA LYS A 156 11.17 -17.86 -58.27
C LYS A 156 12.37 -17.84 -59.21
N ALA A 157 13.35 -16.96 -58.98
CA ALA A 157 14.58 -16.91 -59.77
C ALA A 157 15.40 -18.21 -59.65
N ARG A 158 15.51 -18.77 -58.44
CA ARG A 158 16.13 -20.09 -58.22
C ARG A 158 15.40 -21.22 -58.95
N GLN A 159 14.07 -21.21 -58.91
CA GLN A 159 13.27 -22.18 -59.67
C GLN A 159 13.50 -22.06 -61.18
N ALA A 160 13.65 -20.83 -61.69
CA ALA A 160 13.97 -20.59 -63.11
C ALA A 160 15.35 -21.13 -63.50
N VAL A 161 16.36 -20.99 -62.62
CA VAL A 161 17.69 -21.61 -62.80
C VAL A 161 17.57 -23.13 -62.82
N ARG A 162 16.86 -23.72 -61.86
CA ARG A 162 16.63 -25.18 -61.81
C ARG A 162 15.97 -25.70 -63.10
N VAL A 163 14.96 -25.00 -63.61
CA VAL A 163 14.26 -25.37 -64.86
C VAL A 163 15.17 -25.20 -66.08
N SER A 164 15.97 -24.13 -66.17
CA SER A 164 16.91 -23.93 -67.28
C SER A 164 18.04 -24.98 -67.27
N ARG A 165 18.52 -25.36 -66.09
CA ARG A 165 19.52 -26.42 -65.89
C ARG A 165 19.05 -27.80 -66.37
N LEU A 166 17.77 -28.10 -66.20
CA LEU A 166 17.16 -29.35 -66.70
C LEU A 166 16.94 -29.34 -68.21
N LYS A 167 16.88 -28.17 -68.85
CA LYS A 167 16.75 -28.03 -70.31
C LYS A 167 18.09 -28.15 -71.03
N THR A 168 19.19 -27.74 -70.38
CA THR A 168 20.56 -27.82 -70.91
C THR A 168 21.18 -29.22 -70.82
N SER A 169 20.59 -30.13 -70.05
CA SER A 169 21.08 -31.50 -69.80
C SER A 169 20.47 -32.58 -70.72
N ASN A 170 19.77 -32.21 -71.81
CA ASN A 170 19.04 -33.17 -72.67
C ASN A 170 19.87 -33.58 -73.91
N PRO A 171 20.32 -34.86 -74.05
CA PRO A 171 21.31 -35.27 -75.06
C PRO A 171 20.79 -35.38 -76.51
N SER A 172 19.47 -35.31 -76.74
CA SER A 172 18.87 -35.48 -78.09
C SER A 172 19.03 -34.28 -79.04
N ARG A 173 19.69 -33.19 -78.60
CA ARG A 173 19.87 -31.94 -79.37
C ARG A 173 21.29 -31.70 -79.91
N GLN A 174 22.21 -32.65 -79.73
CA GLN A 174 23.64 -32.36 -79.78
C GLN A 174 24.25 -32.18 -81.18
N GLU A 175 23.63 -32.66 -82.27
CA GLU A 175 24.19 -32.52 -83.62
C GLU A 175 23.53 -31.46 -84.51
N HIS A 176 22.24 -31.15 -84.33
CA HIS A 176 21.53 -30.23 -85.24
C HIS A 176 21.35 -28.79 -84.71
N ALA A 177 21.92 -28.44 -83.57
CA ALA A 177 21.57 -27.19 -82.89
C ALA A 177 22.69 -26.57 -82.04
N ARG A 178 23.91 -26.39 -82.59
CA ARG A 178 24.99 -25.66 -81.89
C ARG A 178 24.52 -24.29 -81.37
N LEU A 179 23.74 -23.57 -82.17
CA LEU A 179 23.14 -22.29 -81.81
C LEU A 179 22.06 -22.41 -80.71
N GLU A 180 21.26 -23.48 -80.66
CA GLU A 180 20.27 -23.65 -79.58
C GLU A 180 20.93 -24.05 -78.26
N VAL A 181 22.02 -24.82 -78.32
CA VAL A 181 22.83 -25.16 -77.14
C VAL A 181 23.51 -23.91 -76.60
N GLU A 182 24.13 -23.09 -77.47
CA GLU A 182 24.72 -21.80 -77.10
C GLU A 182 23.67 -20.86 -76.49
N ASN A 183 22.50 -20.70 -77.12
CA ASN A 183 21.41 -19.89 -76.59
C ASN A 183 20.86 -20.41 -75.24
N ALA A 184 20.86 -21.73 -75.02
CA ALA A 184 20.40 -22.33 -73.76
C ALA A 184 21.45 -22.21 -72.64
N GLU A 185 22.74 -22.28 -72.97
CA GLU A 185 23.85 -22.03 -72.07
C GLU A 185 23.88 -20.55 -71.64
N ASP A 186 23.70 -19.62 -72.58
CA ASP A 186 23.59 -18.17 -72.30
C ASP A 186 22.38 -17.85 -71.42
N ASP A 187 21.22 -18.46 -71.68
CA ASP A 187 20.02 -18.33 -70.83
C ASP A 187 20.25 -18.86 -69.41
N LEU A 188 21.01 -19.94 -69.25
CA LEU A 188 21.38 -20.48 -67.94
C LEU A 188 22.32 -19.54 -67.18
N VAL A 189 23.32 -18.97 -67.86
CA VAL A 189 24.24 -17.98 -67.27
C VAL A 189 23.45 -16.76 -66.79
N GLN A 190 22.63 -16.18 -67.67
CA GLN A 190 21.84 -14.99 -67.35
C GLN A 190 20.89 -15.24 -66.16
N LYS A 191 20.17 -16.36 -66.15
CA LYS A 191 19.29 -16.71 -65.02
C LYS A 191 20.05 -16.91 -63.72
N THR A 192 21.25 -17.48 -63.79
CA THR A 192 22.11 -17.70 -62.62
C THR A 192 22.61 -16.37 -62.06
N GLU A 193 23.04 -15.43 -62.90
CA GLU A 193 23.46 -14.09 -62.48
C GLU A 193 22.32 -13.29 -61.83
N VAL A 194 21.12 -13.34 -62.41
CA VAL A 194 19.92 -12.70 -61.84
C VAL A 194 19.57 -13.32 -60.48
N ALA A 195 19.62 -14.65 -60.36
CA ALA A 195 19.35 -15.33 -59.10
C ALA A 195 20.38 -15.00 -58.01
N ILE A 196 21.68 -14.94 -58.34
CA ILE A 196 22.74 -14.53 -57.40
C ILE A 196 22.48 -13.11 -56.90
N THR A 197 22.18 -12.19 -57.82
CA THR A 197 21.91 -10.78 -57.47
C THR A 197 20.73 -10.68 -56.50
N LEU A 198 19.60 -11.33 -56.82
CA LEU A 198 18.41 -11.31 -55.97
C LEU A 198 18.64 -11.97 -54.61
N MET A 199 19.38 -13.09 -54.56
CA MET A 199 19.72 -13.75 -53.29
C MET A 199 20.63 -12.88 -52.42
N LYS A 200 21.62 -12.19 -53.00
CA LYS A 200 22.46 -11.23 -52.27
C LYS A 200 21.64 -10.05 -51.75
N THR A 201 20.77 -9.45 -52.58
CA THR A 201 19.92 -8.34 -52.13
C THR A 201 18.94 -8.75 -51.01
N VAL A 202 18.44 -9.99 -51.02
CA VAL A 202 17.61 -10.51 -49.92
C VAL A 202 18.40 -10.62 -48.62
N LEU A 203 19.66 -11.09 -48.68
CA LEU A 203 20.52 -11.26 -47.49
C LEU A 203 21.08 -9.93 -46.97
N GLU A 204 21.23 -8.92 -47.83
CA GLU A 204 21.68 -7.58 -47.47
C GLU A 204 20.53 -6.66 -47.03
N ASN A 205 19.28 -7.11 -47.13
CA ASN A 205 18.11 -6.33 -46.74
C ASN A 205 18.12 -6.10 -45.20
N PRO A 206 18.21 -4.84 -44.72
CA PRO A 206 18.22 -4.55 -43.29
C PRO A 206 16.83 -4.64 -42.64
N GLU A 207 15.75 -4.75 -43.43
CA GLU A 207 14.38 -4.67 -42.95
C GLU A 207 14.02 -5.73 -41.88
N PRO A 208 14.38 -7.02 -42.02
CA PRO A 208 14.10 -8.01 -40.97
C PRO A 208 14.74 -7.64 -39.62
N ILE A 209 15.94 -7.05 -39.63
CA ILE A 209 16.61 -6.63 -38.40
C ILE A 209 15.84 -5.47 -37.74
N LYS A 210 15.34 -4.52 -38.53
CA LYS A 210 14.49 -3.42 -38.04
C LYS A 210 13.18 -3.94 -37.46
N ASN A 211 12.53 -4.87 -38.13
CA ASN A 211 11.27 -5.46 -37.68
C ASN A 211 11.46 -6.19 -36.32
N LEU A 212 12.57 -6.92 -36.15
CA LEU A 212 12.89 -7.56 -34.86
C LEU A 212 13.12 -6.55 -33.73
N ASN A 213 13.74 -5.40 -34.04
CA ASN A 213 13.89 -4.31 -33.08
C ASN A 213 12.53 -3.75 -32.67
N GLU A 214 11.62 -3.49 -33.62
CA GLU A 214 10.27 -3.00 -33.30
C GLU A 214 9.47 -4.02 -32.47
N LEU A 215 9.63 -5.32 -32.71
CA LEU A 215 9.05 -6.37 -31.85
C LEU A 215 9.58 -6.29 -30.42
N ALA A 216 10.90 -6.20 -30.24
CA ALA A 216 11.53 -6.11 -28.93
C ALA A 216 11.10 -4.82 -28.19
N LYS A 217 11.00 -3.70 -28.92
CA LYS A 217 10.53 -2.41 -28.39
C LYS A 217 9.08 -2.47 -27.93
N ALA A 218 8.18 -3.05 -28.72
CA ALA A 218 6.78 -3.22 -28.34
C ALA A 218 6.64 -4.09 -27.08
N GLN A 219 7.46 -5.14 -26.95
CA GLN A 219 7.52 -5.97 -25.74
C GLN A 219 8.04 -5.21 -24.53
N LEU A 220 9.13 -4.46 -24.68
CA LEU A 220 9.73 -3.67 -23.60
C LEU A 220 8.75 -2.63 -23.06
N LEU A 221 8.08 -1.90 -23.94
CA LEU A 221 7.10 -0.87 -23.56
C LEU A 221 5.95 -1.47 -22.73
N PHE A 222 5.40 -2.60 -23.16
CA PHE A 222 4.35 -3.29 -22.41
C PHE A 222 4.82 -3.69 -21.00
N PHE A 223 5.96 -4.37 -20.88
CA PHE A 223 6.43 -4.85 -19.58
C PHE A 223 6.80 -3.69 -18.64
N SER A 224 7.33 -2.59 -19.17
CA SER A 224 7.59 -1.37 -18.40
C SER A 224 6.29 -0.77 -17.85
N SER A 225 5.30 -0.53 -18.71
CA SER A 225 4.01 0.04 -18.30
C SER A 225 3.26 -0.86 -17.32
N ALA A 226 3.36 -2.19 -17.48
CA ALA A 226 2.74 -3.14 -16.57
C ALA A 226 3.42 -3.16 -15.20
N ALA A 227 4.75 -3.09 -15.15
CA ALA A 227 5.50 -3.01 -13.90
C ALA A 227 5.19 -1.72 -13.13
N GLU A 228 5.12 -0.59 -13.82
CA GLU A 228 4.77 0.71 -13.23
C GLU A 228 3.34 0.71 -12.66
N ALA A 229 2.36 0.20 -13.42
CA ALA A 229 0.98 0.10 -12.98
C ALA A 229 0.82 -0.77 -11.72
N LEU A 230 1.49 -1.93 -11.67
CA LEU A 230 1.47 -2.80 -10.50
C LEU A 230 2.19 -2.19 -9.29
N SER A 231 3.31 -1.49 -9.51
CA SER A 231 4.07 -0.85 -8.43
C SER A 231 3.28 0.27 -7.75
N SER A 232 2.57 1.11 -8.52
CA SER A 232 1.69 2.16 -7.97
C SER A 232 0.59 1.54 -7.10
N VAL A 233 -0.13 0.56 -7.65
CA VAL A 233 -1.23 -0.11 -6.95
C VAL A 233 -0.76 -0.84 -5.70
N GLN A 234 0.41 -1.49 -5.74
CA GLN A 234 0.96 -2.17 -4.57
C GLN A 234 1.28 -1.18 -3.44
N GLY A 235 1.87 -0.02 -3.75
CA GLY A 235 2.15 1.01 -2.74
C GLY A 235 0.88 1.56 -2.10
N GLU A 236 -0.14 1.88 -2.90
CA GLU A 236 -1.42 2.38 -2.38
C GLU A 236 -2.15 1.32 -1.52
N ILE A 237 -2.09 0.04 -1.90
CA ILE A 237 -2.65 -1.06 -1.11
C ILE A 237 -1.85 -1.29 0.18
N GLU A 238 -0.53 -1.13 0.15
CA GLU A 238 0.33 -1.24 1.33
C GLU A 238 -0.01 -0.15 2.36
N GLU A 239 -0.20 1.09 1.92
CA GLU A 239 -0.69 2.18 2.80
C GLU A 239 -2.05 1.84 3.42
N LEU A 240 -3.00 1.31 2.64
CA LEU A 240 -4.29 0.84 3.15
C LEU A 240 -4.14 -0.30 4.15
N SER A 241 -3.18 -1.22 3.94
CA SER A 241 -2.87 -2.33 4.84
C SER A 241 -2.32 -1.83 6.18
N VAL A 242 -1.33 -0.93 6.14
CA VAL A 242 -0.74 -0.31 7.34
C VAL A 242 -1.80 0.50 8.09
N ALA A 243 -2.65 1.24 7.39
CA ALA A 243 -3.76 1.97 8.01
C ALA A 243 -4.83 1.03 8.59
N ALA A 244 -5.01 -0.17 8.04
CA ALA A 244 -5.88 -1.19 8.62
C ALA A 244 -5.24 -1.80 9.89
N GLU A 245 -3.95 -2.09 9.89
CA GLU A 245 -3.23 -2.67 11.04
C GLU A 245 -3.01 -1.68 12.18
N GLY A 246 -2.72 -0.42 11.87
CA GLY A 246 -2.53 0.67 12.84
C GLY A 246 -3.78 0.97 13.67
N GLU A 247 -4.97 0.70 13.13
CA GLU A 247 -6.24 0.79 13.86
C GLU A 247 -6.42 -0.30 14.93
N TYR A 248 -5.61 -1.38 14.93
CA TYR A 248 -5.70 -2.49 15.89
C TYR A 248 -4.48 -2.60 16.82
N SER A 249 -3.62 -1.60 16.88
CA SER A 249 -2.52 -1.61 17.83
C SER A 249 -3.04 -1.29 19.24
N LEU A 250 -2.99 -2.27 20.15
CA LEU A 250 -3.26 -2.11 21.59
C LEU A 250 -2.23 -1.22 22.32
N ARG A 251 -1.29 -0.63 21.57
CA ARG A 251 -0.22 0.24 22.06
C ARG A 251 -0.74 1.66 22.10
N ARG A 252 -0.49 2.35 23.22
CA ARG A 252 -0.84 3.75 23.37
C ARG A 252 0.40 4.58 23.11
N GLU A 253 0.24 5.65 22.33
CA GLU A 253 1.26 6.69 22.27
C GLU A 253 1.35 7.36 23.64
N VAL A 254 2.58 7.56 24.09
CA VAL A 254 2.91 8.24 25.34
C VAL A 254 3.95 9.28 25.04
N PHE A 255 3.72 10.49 25.51
CA PHE A 255 4.69 11.56 25.37
C PHE A 255 5.39 11.77 26.71
N VAL A 256 6.70 11.63 26.71
CA VAL A 256 7.55 11.90 27.88
C VAL A 256 8.18 13.27 27.75
N LEU A 257 8.14 14.01 28.85
CA LEU A 257 8.86 15.26 28.99
C LEU A 257 10.10 15.04 29.82
N LYS A 258 11.22 15.58 29.35
CA LYS A 258 12.48 15.58 30.08
C LYS A 258 13.00 16.99 30.18
N ARG A 259 13.30 17.44 31.41
CA ARG A 259 14.03 18.69 31.63
C ARG A 259 15.51 18.46 31.32
N SER A 260 16.09 19.27 30.44
CA SER A 260 17.51 19.17 30.11
C SER A 260 18.40 19.32 31.36
N PRO A 261 19.47 18.52 31.52
CA PRO A 261 20.43 18.64 32.63
C PRO A 261 21.09 20.02 32.71
N SER A 262 21.18 20.75 31.59
CA SER A 262 21.79 22.08 31.50
C SER A 262 20.85 23.22 31.89
N GLY A 263 19.59 22.93 32.21
CA GLY A 263 18.58 23.92 32.60
C GLY A 263 18.14 24.82 31.43
N GLY A 264 16.94 24.61 30.90
CA GLY A 264 16.32 25.57 29.99
C GLY A 264 15.33 24.96 29.00
N GLU A 265 15.69 23.86 28.35
CA GLU A 265 14.86 23.28 27.29
C GLU A 265 14.22 21.96 27.75
N LEU A 266 12.91 21.85 27.55
CA LEU A 266 12.13 20.63 27.76
C LEU A 266 12.05 19.89 26.43
N THR A 267 12.54 18.67 26.38
CA THR A 267 12.38 17.81 25.21
C THR A 267 11.18 16.90 25.39
N THR A 268 10.37 16.79 24.35
CA THR A 268 9.28 15.82 24.25
C THR A 268 9.74 14.62 23.45
N GLU A 269 9.38 13.42 23.90
CA GLU A 269 9.76 12.17 23.26
C GLU A 269 8.52 11.29 23.13
N GLU A 270 8.10 10.98 21.90
CA GLU A 270 7.04 10.01 21.65
C GLU A 270 7.56 8.60 21.93
N GLN A 271 6.78 7.84 22.69
CA GLN A 271 7.13 6.55 23.23
C GLN A 271 5.90 5.64 23.29
N VAL A 272 6.12 4.38 23.64
CA VAL A 272 5.06 3.37 23.73
C VAL A 272 4.65 3.15 25.19
N GLY A 273 3.34 3.17 25.45
CA GLY A 273 2.75 2.74 26.71
C GLY A 273 1.64 1.72 26.53
N TYR A 274 1.25 1.10 27.64
CA TYR A 274 0.23 0.05 27.65
C TYR A 274 -0.87 0.33 28.68
N GLY A 275 -2.13 0.11 28.32
CA GLY A 275 -3.26 0.05 29.25
C GLY A 275 -3.64 -1.41 29.51
N ILE A 276 -3.81 -1.80 30.77
CA ILE A 276 -4.26 -3.14 31.16
C ILE A 276 -5.70 -3.03 31.63
N ALA A 277 -6.63 -3.56 30.84
CA ALA A 277 -8.07 -3.39 31.05
C ALA A 277 -8.65 -4.33 32.10
N SER A 278 -8.33 -5.63 32.04
CA SER A 278 -8.94 -6.63 32.92
C SER A 278 -8.03 -7.83 33.11
N VAL A 279 -8.00 -8.35 34.34
CA VAL A 279 -7.27 -9.58 34.68
C VAL A 279 -8.30 -10.64 35.03
N TYR A 280 -8.47 -11.61 34.14
CA TYR A 280 -9.39 -12.72 34.36
C TYR A 280 -8.67 -13.92 34.96
N THR A 281 -9.24 -14.49 36.02
CA THR A 281 -8.81 -15.78 36.58
C THR A 281 -10.00 -16.72 36.65
N PRO A 282 -9.94 -17.88 35.95
CA PRO A 282 -10.98 -18.90 36.01
C PRO A 282 -11.31 -19.29 37.46
N PRO A 283 -12.59 -19.50 37.83
CA PRO A 283 -13.00 -19.77 39.20
C PRO A 283 -12.16 -20.83 39.93
N GLU A 284 -11.87 -21.95 39.27
CA GLU A 284 -11.10 -23.09 39.77
C GLU A 284 -9.59 -22.81 39.97
N LYS A 285 -9.11 -21.69 39.41
CA LYS A 285 -7.73 -21.20 39.53
C LYS A 285 -7.60 -20.01 40.50
N ARG A 286 -8.70 -19.45 41.00
CA ARG A 286 -8.66 -18.31 41.95
C ARG A 286 -7.97 -18.68 43.26
N ARG A 287 -7.41 -17.67 43.95
CA ARG A 287 -6.72 -17.78 45.25
C ARG A 287 -5.47 -18.68 45.27
N LYS A 288 -4.96 -19.09 44.11
CA LYS A 288 -3.72 -19.90 43.97
C LYS A 288 -2.49 -19.08 43.56
N GLY A 289 -2.61 -17.74 43.54
CA GLY A 289 -1.53 -16.84 43.17
C GLY A 289 -1.30 -16.65 41.66
N TYR A 290 -2.02 -17.36 40.78
CA TYR A 290 -1.81 -17.28 39.33
C TYR A 290 -1.96 -15.87 38.76
N ALA A 291 -2.98 -15.11 39.19
CA ALA A 291 -3.17 -13.73 38.74
C ALA A 291 -1.97 -12.84 39.08
N LYS A 292 -1.52 -12.91 40.34
CA LYS A 292 -0.35 -12.17 40.83
C LYS A 292 0.90 -12.53 40.03
N HIS A 293 1.13 -13.84 39.84
CA HIS A 293 2.27 -14.33 39.10
C HIS A 293 2.23 -13.93 37.63
N MET A 294 1.08 -14.04 36.96
CA MET A 294 0.88 -13.57 35.58
C MET A 294 1.18 -12.08 35.44
N MET A 295 0.72 -11.24 36.38
CA MET A 295 1.02 -9.81 36.38
C MET A 295 2.52 -9.53 36.58
N SER A 296 3.21 -10.30 37.44
CA SER A 296 4.66 -10.24 37.56
C SER A 296 5.40 -10.60 36.25
N LEU A 297 4.94 -11.65 35.56
CA LEU A 297 5.49 -12.06 34.26
C LEU A 297 5.20 -11.03 33.16
N LEU A 298 4.04 -10.37 33.22
CA LEU A 298 3.61 -9.40 32.22
C LEU A 298 4.60 -8.23 32.08
N HIS A 299 5.25 -7.83 33.18
CA HIS A 299 6.32 -6.82 33.12
C HIS A 299 7.40 -7.19 32.08
N TRP A 300 7.85 -8.45 32.07
CA TRP A 300 8.88 -8.95 31.16
C TRP A 300 8.44 -9.01 29.69
N VAL A 301 7.14 -8.88 29.42
CA VAL A 301 6.58 -8.76 28.07
C VAL A 301 6.42 -7.29 27.68
N LEU A 302 6.04 -6.42 28.62
CA LEU A 302 5.71 -5.02 28.31
C LEU A 302 6.94 -4.11 28.25
N GLY A 303 7.81 -4.17 29.27
CA GLY A 303 8.92 -3.24 29.43
C GLY A 303 10.20 -3.68 28.69
N PRO A 304 11.15 -2.75 28.46
CA PRO A 304 12.43 -3.10 27.87
C PRO A 304 13.28 -3.92 28.83
N ALA A 305 14.10 -4.82 28.27
CA ALA A 305 14.96 -5.70 29.07
C ALA A 305 15.90 -4.94 30.03
N SER A 306 16.29 -3.71 29.66
CA SER A 306 17.11 -2.82 30.50
C SER A 306 16.41 -2.34 31.78
N SER A 307 15.10 -2.50 31.89
CA SER A 307 14.30 -2.12 33.06
C SER A 307 14.28 -3.16 34.18
N PHE A 308 14.84 -4.34 33.93
CA PHE A 308 14.76 -5.48 34.83
C PHE A 308 16.15 -5.93 35.31
N PRO A 309 16.24 -6.67 36.43
CA PRO A 309 17.49 -7.30 36.83
C PRO A 309 18.07 -8.16 35.70
N SER A 310 19.40 -8.28 35.64
CA SER A 310 20.09 -9.01 34.58
C SER A 310 19.75 -10.50 34.52
N ALA A 311 19.23 -11.07 35.61
CA ALA A 311 18.75 -12.45 35.69
C ALA A 311 17.25 -12.49 35.98
N PHE A 312 16.54 -13.34 35.24
CA PHE A 312 15.15 -13.69 35.51
C PHE A 312 15.04 -14.49 36.83
N PRO A 313 14.02 -14.27 37.68
CA PRO A 313 13.90 -15.00 38.94
C PRO A 313 13.82 -16.52 38.74
N GLU A 314 14.83 -17.26 39.19
CA GLU A 314 14.93 -18.73 39.01
C GLU A 314 13.71 -19.47 39.56
N VAL A 315 13.14 -18.98 40.67
CA VAL A 315 11.94 -19.54 41.31
C VAL A 315 10.69 -19.48 40.43
N TRP A 316 10.70 -18.69 39.34
CA TRP A 316 9.62 -18.58 38.37
C TRP A 316 9.80 -19.47 37.15
N GLY A 317 10.93 -20.17 37.05
CA GLY A 317 11.25 -21.04 35.92
C GLY A 317 11.79 -20.26 34.73
N GLN A 318 11.17 -20.45 33.55
CA GLN A 318 11.62 -19.82 32.31
C GLN A 318 10.96 -18.46 32.08
N PRO A 319 11.67 -17.47 31.52
CA PRO A 319 11.08 -16.19 31.15
C PRO A 319 10.00 -16.36 30.08
N PRO A 320 8.98 -15.48 30.03
CA PRO A 320 7.96 -15.52 28.99
C PRO A 320 8.57 -15.17 27.63
N ALA A 321 8.02 -15.75 26.56
CA ALA A 321 8.32 -15.31 25.20
C ALA A 321 7.74 -13.91 24.99
N VAL A 322 8.55 -12.99 24.45
CA VAL A 322 8.11 -11.63 24.09
C VAL A 322 7.57 -11.66 22.66
N PRO A 323 6.27 -11.43 22.43
CA PRO A 323 5.72 -11.39 21.09
C PRO A 323 6.28 -10.22 20.27
N GLU A 324 6.21 -10.33 18.95
CA GLU A 324 6.73 -9.30 18.04
C GLU A 324 6.11 -7.92 18.33
N GLY A 325 6.98 -6.92 18.45
CA GLY A 325 6.66 -5.54 18.76
C GLY A 325 6.21 -5.25 20.20
N PHE A 326 6.36 -6.20 21.12
CA PHE A 326 6.34 -5.94 22.56
C PHE A 326 7.76 -5.72 23.11
N GLY A 327 7.88 -5.43 24.41
CA GLY A 327 9.18 -5.23 25.08
C GLY A 327 9.79 -3.84 24.91
N SER A 328 9.00 -2.82 24.54
CA SER A 328 9.47 -1.44 24.36
C SER A 328 8.71 -0.41 25.20
N GLY A 329 7.77 -0.87 26.05
CA GLY A 329 6.92 0.00 26.84
C GLY A 329 7.68 0.75 27.92
N ILE A 330 7.60 2.08 27.91
CA ILE A 330 8.19 2.91 28.96
C ILE A 330 7.28 3.04 30.19
N VAL A 331 5.97 2.83 30.01
CA VAL A 331 4.96 2.95 31.04
C VAL A 331 3.83 1.95 30.79
N SER A 332 3.24 1.45 31.87
CA SER A 332 1.96 0.73 31.79
C SER A 332 1.04 1.15 32.91
N VAL A 333 -0.27 1.17 32.64
CA VAL A 333 -1.29 1.68 33.56
C VAL A 333 -2.45 0.72 33.69
N LEU A 334 -3.08 0.67 34.87
CA LEU A 334 -4.25 -0.16 35.16
C LEU A 334 -5.14 0.48 36.22
N TYR A 335 -6.41 0.05 36.29
CA TYR A 335 -7.31 0.37 37.40
C TYR A 335 -7.33 -0.76 38.43
N SER A 336 -7.17 -0.41 39.70
CA SER A 336 -7.30 -1.35 40.80
C SER A 336 -8.61 -1.18 41.56
N ASP A 337 -9.51 -2.15 41.40
CA ASP A 337 -10.74 -2.29 42.19
C ASP A 337 -10.55 -3.20 43.42
N ILE A 338 -9.29 -3.59 43.69
CA ILE A 338 -8.91 -4.51 44.78
C ILE A 338 -7.92 -3.85 45.74
N GLY A 339 -7.88 -2.52 45.75
CA GLY A 339 -7.03 -1.71 46.62
C GLY A 339 -5.59 -1.54 46.11
N PRO A 340 -4.75 -0.82 46.88
CA PRO A 340 -3.44 -0.36 46.40
C PRO A 340 -2.32 -1.41 46.48
N THR A 341 -2.56 -2.56 47.12
CA THR A 341 -1.49 -3.48 47.54
C THR A 341 -1.25 -4.61 46.54
N PHE A 342 -2.28 -5.13 45.88
CA PHE A 342 -2.16 -6.33 45.05
C PHE A 342 -1.24 -6.13 43.85
N TYR A 343 -1.49 -5.10 43.03
CA TYR A 343 -0.68 -4.82 41.85
C TYR A 343 0.69 -4.24 42.19
N LYS A 344 0.79 -3.49 43.31
CA LYS A 344 2.07 -3.07 43.86
C LYS A 344 2.95 -4.27 44.21
N ALA A 345 2.38 -5.31 44.81
CA ALA A 345 3.10 -6.53 45.16
C ALA A 345 3.36 -7.46 43.95
N SER A 346 2.89 -7.12 42.75
CA SER A 346 3.01 -7.93 41.53
C SER A 346 4.16 -7.45 40.64
N GLY A 347 5.32 -7.13 41.22
CA GLY A 347 6.45 -6.58 40.46
C GLY A 347 7.26 -7.61 39.67
N PRO A 348 8.26 -7.13 38.89
CA PRO A 348 9.05 -7.95 37.96
C PRO A 348 10.07 -8.87 38.65
N ALA A 349 10.33 -8.67 39.94
CA ALA A 349 11.19 -9.51 40.76
C ALA A 349 10.76 -9.43 42.24
N PRO A 350 11.13 -10.43 43.07
CA PRO A 350 10.87 -10.38 44.51
C PRO A 350 11.39 -9.08 45.15
N GLY A 351 10.52 -8.38 45.89
CA GLY A 351 10.85 -7.13 46.57
C GLY A 351 10.87 -5.87 45.68
N VAL A 352 10.62 -6.01 44.38
CA VAL A 352 10.45 -4.86 43.46
C VAL A 352 8.97 -4.56 43.31
N ASP A 353 8.59 -3.29 43.44
CA ASP A 353 7.20 -2.87 43.26
C ASP A 353 6.76 -2.99 41.78
N GLY A 354 5.52 -3.46 41.59
CA GLY A 354 4.79 -3.46 40.33
C GLY A 354 4.13 -2.10 40.07
N TRP A 355 2.80 -2.08 39.94
CA TRP A 355 2.04 -0.85 39.72
C TRP A 355 1.72 -0.16 41.05
N THR A 356 2.07 1.12 41.17
CA THR A 356 1.78 1.94 42.34
C THR A 356 0.63 2.90 42.07
N VAL A 357 -0.23 3.12 43.06
CA VAL A 357 -1.37 4.03 42.93
C VAL A 357 -0.90 5.47 42.75
N ASP A 358 -1.48 6.13 41.76
CA ASP A 358 -1.43 7.58 41.56
C ASP A 358 -2.71 8.17 42.18
N PRO A 359 -2.65 8.97 43.26
CA PRO A 359 -3.85 9.52 43.88
C PRO A 359 -4.62 10.41 42.90
N TYR A 360 -5.95 10.34 42.94
CA TYR A 360 -6.81 11.18 42.11
C TYR A 360 -8.01 11.70 42.90
N THR A 361 -8.66 12.72 42.36
CA THR A 361 -9.92 13.27 42.89
C THR A 361 -11.06 13.05 41.91
N VAL A 362 -12.28 13.01 42.45
CA VAL A 362 -13.52 13.05 41.65
C VAL A 362 -14.39 14.17 42.19
N SER A 363 -14.73 15.11 41.33
CA SER A 363 -15.74 16.13 41.61
C SER A 363 -17.07 15.69 41.02
N THR A 364 -18.11 15.70 41.85
CA THR A 364 -19.47 15.26 41.49
C THR A 364 -20.46 16.39 41.70
N TRP A 365 -21.36 16.60 40.73
CA TRP A 365 -22.48 17.53 40.83
C TRP A 365 -23.81 16.78 40.63
N ASP A 366 -24.83 17.17 41.40
CA ASP A 366 -26.21 16.79 41.14
C ASP A 366 -26.80 17.68 40.04
N VAL A 367 -27.37 17.08 38.99
CA VAL A 367 -27.85 17.81 37.80
C VAL A 367 -28.91 18.85 38.16
N LYS A 368 -29.82 18.55 39.08
CA LYS A 368 -30.88 19.50 39.49
C LYS A 368 -30.29 20.68 40.25
N ALA A 369 -29.32 20.43 41.12
CA ALA A 369 -28.62 21.49 41.83
C ALA A 369 -27.83 22.42 40.90
N VAL A 370 -27.18 21.87 39.87
CA VAL A 370 -26.49 22.68 38.85
C VAL A 370 -27.49 23.55 38.11
N LEU A 371 -28.58 22.97 37.61
CA LEU A 371 -29.62 23.72 36.87
C LEU A 371 -30.18 24.90 37.67
N GLU A 372 -30.47 24.72 38.96
CA GLU A 372 -30.97 25.81 39.81
C GLU A 372 -29.93 26.93 39.98
N ARG A 373 -28.65 26.57 40.15
CA ARG A 373 -27.56 27.53 40.34
C ARG A 373 -27.12 28.23 39.06
N THR A 374 -27.38 27.63 37.90
CA THR A 374 -27.01 28.16 36.58
C THR A 374 -28.23 28.60 35.75
N LYS A 375 -29.40 28.80 36.38
CA LYS A 375 -30.63 29.17 35.67
C LYS A 375 -30.50 30.51 34.93
N ASP A 376 -29.89 31.50 35.59
CA ASP A 376 -29.68 32.86 35.09
C ASP A 376 -28.29 33.04 34.44
N GLU A 377 -27.55 31.94 34.24
CA GLU A 377 -26.18 31.99 33.72
C GLU A 377 -26.16 32.39 32.23
N VAL A 378 -25.45 33.47 31.92
CA VAL A 378 -25.28 33.96 30.55
C VAL A 378 -24.21 33.13 29.83
N GLY A 379 -24.38 32.90 28.53
CA GLY A 379 -23.37 32.25 27.70
C GLY A 379 -23.46 30.73 27.61
N LYS A 380 -24.43 30.08 28.28
CA LYS A 380 -24.71 28.64 28.10
C LYS A 380 -24.94 28.28 26.62
N ASP A 381 -25.67 29.14 25.89
CA ASP A 381 -25.98 28.96 24.47
C ASP A 381 -24.76 29.12 23.54
N GLN A 382 -23.64 29.65 24.04
CA GLN A 382 -22.39 29.72 23.28
C GLN A 382 -21.74 28.33 23.17
N TRP A 383 -22.09 27.37 24.02
CA TRP A 383 -21.57 26.02 23.97
C TRP A 383 -22.34 25.16 22.97
N THR A 384 -21.65 24.79 21.89
CA THR A 384 -22.18 23.91 20.86
C THR A 384 -21.91 22.46 21.21
N LEU A 385 -22.97 21.66 21.30
CA LEU A 385 -22.90 20.23 21.54
C LEU A 385 -22.37 19.50 20.31
N LEU A 386 -21.48 18.55 20.52
CA LEU A 386 -20.79 17.79 19.49
C LEU A 386 -21.29 16.35 19.45
N ASN A 387 -21.55 15.84 18.25
CA ASN A 387 -21.82 14.41 18.05
C ASN A 387 -20.54 13.56 18.18
N LYS A 388 -20.64 12.24 18.00
CA LYS A 388 -19.50 11.32 18.14
C LYS A 388 -18.35 11.69 17.19
N GLU A 389 -18.66 11.96 15.92
CA GLU A 389 -17.69 12.26 14.87
C GLU A 389 -16.98 13.59 15.12
N GLN A 390 -17.73 14.63 15.49
CA GLN A 390 -17.20 15.95 15.83
C GLN A 390 -16.34 15.89 17.11
N THR A 391 -16.78 15.13 18.12
CA THR A 391 -16.00 14.93 19.35
C THR A 391 -14.67 14.23 19.05
N LYS A 392 -14.69 13.22 18.16
CA LYS A 392 -13.49 12.51 17.72
C LYS A 392 -12.50 13.41 16.99
N GLU A 393 -13.00 14.24 16.07
CA GLU A 393 -12.16 15.23 15.39
C GLU A 393 -11.53 16.20 16.40
N TRP A 394 -12.30 16.63 17.39
CA TRP A 394 -11.79 17.54 18.40
C TRP A 394 -10.77 16.91 19.36
N TRP A 395 -10.84 15.61 19.65
CA TRP A 395 -9.76 14.92 20.36
C TRP A 395 -8.43 14.94 19.60
N ASN A 396 -8.46 14.87 18.26
CA ASN A 396 -7.24 14.99 17.46
C ASN A 396 -6.63 16.39 17.61
N GLN A 397 -7.46 17.43 17.59
CA GLN A 397 -6.99 18.81 17.74
C GLN A 397 -6.55 19.11 19.18
N ASP A 398 -7.30 18.63 20.18
CA ASP A 398 -6.91 18.70 21.59
C ASP A 398 -5.56 18.03 21.85
N SER A 399 -5.28 16.92 21.17
CA SER A 399 -3.99 16.24 21.29
C SER A 399 -2.82 17.14 20.90
N GLU A 400 -2.97 17.93 19.82
CA GLU A 400 -1.95 18.90 19.40
C GLU A 400 -1.81 20.05 20.42
N LEU A 401 -2.92 20.52 21.00
CA LEU A 401 -2.91 21.54 22.05
C LEU A 401 -2.23 21.02 23.33
N ILE A 402 -2.54 19.79 23.75
CA ILE A 402 -1.87 19.12 24.86
C ILE A 402 -0.36 19.14 24.62
N LEU A 403 0.13 18.72 23.45
CA LEU A 403 1.56 18.70 23.16
C LEU A 403 2.23 20.08 23.20
N ARG A 404 1.50 21.15 22.87
CA ARG A 404 1.99 22.55 22.97
C ARG A 404 2.01 23.07 24.41
N GLU A 405 1.03 22.68 25.23
CA GLU A 405 0.88 23.15 26.62
C GLU A 405 1.71 22.34 27.62
N VAL A 406 1.92 21.06 27.34
CA VAL A 406 2.57 20.12 28.26
C VAL A 406 3.97 20.59 28.72
N PRO A 407 4.81 21.27 27.90
CA PRO A 407 6.05 21.88 28.38
C PRO A 407 5.89 22.95 29.47
N SER A 408 4.77 23.69 29.54
CA SER A 408 4.58 24.75 30.54
C SER A 408 3.91 24.26 31.83
N LYS A 409 3.44 23.01 31.87
CA LYS A 409 2.64 22.45 32.97
C LYS A 409 3.33 21.68 34.11
N PRO A 410 4.59 21.22 34.08
CA PRO A 410 5.13 20.47 35.21
C PRO A 410 5.11 21.30 36.49
N GLN A 411 4.18 20.99 37.40
CA GLN A 411 3.97 21.72 38.65
C GLN A 411 4.89 21.19 39.76
N SER A 412 5.40 19.97 39.63
CA SER A 412 6.30 19.40 40.63
C SER A 412 7.78 19.64 40.31
N SER A 413 8.61 19.61 41.35
CA SER A 413 10.08 19.62 41.27
C SER A 413 10.70 18.43 40.50
N THR A 414 9.89 17.54 39.91
CA THR A 414 10.38 16.36 39.20
C THR A 414 10.84 16.72 37.79
N SER A 415 11.93 16.08 37.34
CA SER A 415 12.55 16.35 36.04
C SER A 415 11.87 15.63 34.87
N ILE A 416 10.86 14.79 35.13
CA ILE A 416 10.25 13.88 34.14
C ILE A 416 8.73 13.75 34.37
N ALA A 417 7.94 13.95 33.31
CA ALA A 417 6.50 13.76 33.28
C ALA A 417 6.08 12.95 32.04
N PHE A 418 4.87 12.39 32.03
CA PHE A 418 4.29 11.74 30.85
C PHE A 418 2.78 12.00 30.71
N THR A 419 2.26 11.87 29.49
CA THR A 419 0.82 11.91 29.21
C THR A 419 0.45 10.93 28.09
N PHE A 420 -0.79 10.45 28.13
CA PHE A 420 -1.47 9.88 26.96
C PHE A 420 -2.19 10.99 26.20
N LEU A 421 -2.56 10.73 24.95
CA LEU A 421 -3.37 11.63 24.13
C LEU A 421 -4.76 11.02 23.85
N PRO A 422 -5.82 11.82 23.72
CA PRO A 422 -7.18 11.33 23.48
C PRO A 422 -7.44 10.84 22.05
N ARG A 423 -6.44 10.86 21.16
CA ARG A 423 -6.54 10.41 19.76
C ARG A 423 -6.22 8.91 19.58
N LYS A 424 -6.21 8.44 18.32
CA LYS A 424 -5.93 7.04 17.94
C LYS A 424 -6.77 6.01 18.71
N GLY A 425 -8.04 6.34 18.96
CA GLY A 425 -9.00 5.47 19.62
C GLY A 425 -8.92 5.41 21.15
N VAL A 426 -7.97 6.10 21.79
CA VAL A 426 -7.79 6.08 23.26
C VAL A 426 -9.05 6.60 23.98
N ALA A 427 -9.53 7.79 23.63
CA ALA A 427 -10.76 8.33 24.22
C ALA A 427 -12.03 7.66 23.65
N GLU A 428 -12.02 7.27 22.37
CA GLU A 428 -13.15 6.61 21.69
C GLU A 428 -13.53 5.28 22.36
N PHE A 429 -12.56 4.58 22.96
CA PHE A 429 -12.78 3.34 23.68
C PHE A 429 -13.90 3.46 24.73
N LEU A 430 -13.97 4.58 25.45
CA LEU A 430 -14.98 4.79 26.49
C LEU A 430 -16.40 4.93 25.95
N HIS A 431 -16.54 5.43 24.72
CA HIS A 431 -17.84 5.47 24.04
C HIS A 431 -18.25 4.08 23.58
N ARG A 432 -17.32 3.31 23.03
CA ARG A 432 -17.57 1.92 22.60
C ARG A 432 -17.93 1.02 23.77
N ARG A 433 -17.26 1.18 24.92
CA ARG A 433 -17.50 0.38 26.12
C ARG A 433 -18.93 0.49 26.66
N ILE A 434 -19.56 1.66 26.54
CA ILE A 434 -20.92 1.91 27.05
C ILE A 434 -22.00 1.76 25.97
N GLU A 435 -21.62 1.48 24.73
CA GLU A 435 -22.52 1.50 23.56
C GLU A 435 -23.74 0.60 23.73
N TRP A 436 -23.57 -0.59 24.31
CA TRP A 436 -24.69 -1.50 24.58
C TRP A 436 -25.75 -0.88 25.51
N PHE A 437 -25.32 -0.19 26.58
CA PHE A 437 -26.23 0.46 27.52
C PHE A 437 -26.90 1.68 26.89
N VAL A 438 -26.13 2.48 26.16
CA VAL A 438 -26.62 3.67 25.44
C VAL A 438 -27.68 3.29 24.40
N ASN A 439 -27.45 2.22 23.64
CA ASN A 439 -28.40 1.73 22.63
C ASN A 439 -29.65 1.10 23.25
N SER A 440 -29.62 0.79 24.55
CA SER A 440 -30.76 0.28 25.31
C SER A 440 -31.60 1.41 25.93
N MET A 441 -31.16 2.66 25.83
CA MET A 441 -31.95 3.81 26.27
C MET A 441 -33.12 4.06 25.30
N GLU A 442 -34.25 4.54 25.82
CA GLU A 442 -35.39 4.96 24.99
C GLU A 442 -34.99 6.06 24.00
N ARG A 443 -34.11 6.96 24.44
CA ARG A 443 -33.52 8.03 23.62
C ARG A 443 -32.00 7.98 23.72
N PRO A 444 -31.32 7.34 22.75
CA PRO A 444 -29.86 7.32 22.75
C PRO A 444 -29.28 8.74 22.66
N PRO A 445 -28.30 9.11 23.51
CA PRO A 445 -27.64 10.42 23.47
C PRO A 445 -27.01 10.71 22.10
N PRO A 446 -27.38 11.83 21.44
CA PRO A 446 -26.76 12.25 20.20
C PRO A 446 -25.42 12.99 20.38
N TYR A 447 -25.09 13.46 21.59
CA TYR A 447 -23.96 14.33 21.85
C TYR A 447 -23.03 13.78 22.95
N TYR A 448 -21.73 13.96 22.72
CA TYR A 448 -20.63 13.40 23.54
C TYR A 448 -19.55 14.44 23.89
N GLY A 449 -19.76 15.69 23.49
CA GLY A 449 -18.88 16.79 23.83
C GLY A 449 -19.55 18.15 23.67
N ALA A 450 -18.87 19.17 24.14
CA ALA A 450 -19.24 20.56 23.99
C ALA A 450 -18.00 21.38 23.65
N LEU A 451 -18.13 22.27 22.67
CA LEU A 451 -17.11 23.24 22.29
C LEU A 451 -17.70 24.63 22.48
N LEU A 452 -16.95 25.54 23.10
CA LEU A 452 -17.35 26.93 23.17
C LEU A 452 -17.28 27.50 21.74
N SER A 453 -18.41 27.83 21.13
CA SER A 453 -18.44 28.50 19.83
C SER A 453 -17.98 29.92 20.00
N ALA A 454 -16.74 30.17 19.62
CA ALA A 454 -16.25 31.52 19.61
C ALA A 454 -16.91 32.34 18.49
N PRO A 455 -17.05 33.66 18.66
CA PRO A 455 -17.23 34.54 17.52
C PRO A 455 -16.00 34.34 16.62
N GLY A 456 -16.22 33.88 15.39
CA GLY A 456 -15.13 33.46 14.51
C GLY A 456 -14.09 34.56 14.31
N PRO A 457 -12.80 34.22 14.11
CA PRO A 457 -11.83 35.20 13.70
C PRO A 457 -12.07 35.54 12.23
N SER A 458 -11.84 36.78 11.86
CA SER A 458 -11.76 37.23 10.47
C SER A 458 -10.68 36.52 9.65
N ASP A 459 -9.83 35.69 10.27
CA ASP A 459 -8.72 35.00 9.64
C ASP A 459 -8.49 33.62 10.27
N GLY A 460 -9.01 32.56 9.65
CA GLY A 460 -8.38 31.23 9.52
C GLY A 460 -7.98 30.36 10.72
N GLU A 461 -8.02 30.80 11.98
CA GLU A 461 -7.68 29.96 13.15
C GLU A 461 -8.94 29.50 13.91
N PRO A 462 -9.00 28.26 14.45
CA PRO A 462 -10.12 27.82 15.27
C PRO A 462 -10.11 28.55 16.63
N SER A 463 -11.02 29.51 16.82
CA SER A 463 -10.95 30.48 17.93
C SER A 463 -11.53 30.01 19.28
N SER A 464 -11.44 28.73 19.67
CA SER A 464 -11.89 28.35 21.02
C SER A 464 -11.03 27.32 21.75
N ASP A 465 -10.37 27.81 22.81
CA ASP A 465 -9.58 27.04 23.75
C ASP A 465 -10.43 26.28 24.79
N ALA A 466 -11.77 26.26 24.71
CA ALA A 466 -12.60 25.65 25.75
C ALA A 466 -13.44 24.49 25.21
N PHE A 467 -13.27 23.30 25.78
CA PHE A 467 -13.82 22.05 25.28
C PHE A 467 -14.07 21.07 26.42
N ALA A 468 -15.14 20.29 26.31
CA ALA A 468 -15.32 19.10 27.12
C ALA A 468 -15.80 17.92 26.26
N SER A 469 -15.40 16.72 26.63
CA SER A 469 -16.04 15.47 26.15
C SER A 469 -16.47 14.63 27.33
N TRP A 470 -17.44 13.74 27.12
CA TRP A 470 -17.95 12.86 28.16
C TRP A 470 -18.33 11.48 27.64
N THR A 471 -18.51 10.56 28.57
CA THR A 471 -19.18 9.27 28.41
C THR A 471 -20.26 9.14 29.48
N PHE A 472 -20.94 8.00 29.53
CA PHE A 472 -22.01 7.74 30.48
C PHE A 472 -21.70 6.52 31.35
N GLU A 473 -22.26 6.51 32.55
CA GLU A 473 -22.25 5.38 33.47
C GLU A 473 -23.71 5.03 33.80
N LEU A 474 -24.19 3.95 33.17
CA LEU A 474 -25.61 3.60 33.07
C LEU A 474 -25.91 2.22 33.69
N TYR A 475 -25.04 1.74 34.59
CA TYR A 475 -25.19 0.43 35.21
C TYR A 475 -26.44 0.39 36.10
N PRO A 476 -27.27 -0.67 36.02
CA PRO A 476 -28.47 -0.79 36.84
C PRO A 476 -28.14 -0.72 38.34
N GLY A 477 -28.96 0.03 39.10
CA GLY A 477 -28.81 0.17 40.55
C GLY A 477 -27.85 1.27 41.00
N SER A 478 -27.21 2.00 40.06
CA SER A 478 -26.46 3.22 40.34
C SER A 478 -27.12 4.42 39.67
N PRO A 479 -26.98 5.64 40.24
CA PRO A 479 -27.49 6.86 39.60
C PRO A 479 -26.88 7.05 38.21
N LYS A 480 -27.72 7.36 37.22
CA LYS A 480 -27.26 7.61 35.85
C LYS A 480 -26.31 8.80 35.87
N THR A 481 -25.08 8.62 35.39
CA THR A 481 -24.02 9.64 35.52
C THR A 481 -23.43 9.97 34.16
N LEU A 482 -23.26 11.27 33.87
CA LEU A 482 -22.45 11.78 32.78
C LEU A 482 -21.04 12.04 33.31
N LEU A 483 -20.05 11.33 32.76
CA LEU A 483 -18.67 11.39 33.19
C LEU A 483 -17.86 12.17 32.16
N ILE A 484 -17.44 13.38 32.51
CA ILE A 484 -16.53 14.20 31.71
C ILE A 484 -15.20 13.44 31.58
N THR A 485 -14.87 13.09 30.33
CA THR A 485 -13.70 12.31 29.97
C THR A 485 -12.49 13.17 29.65
N ARG A 486 -12.73 14.36 29.09
CA ARG A 486 -11.71 15.36 28.80
C ARG A 486 -12.23 16.76 29.13
N LEU A 487 -11.48 17.58 29.87
CA LEU A 487 -11.86 18.96 30.21
C LEU A 487 -10.75 19.98 29.87
N ARG A 488 -11.05 20.88 28.93
CA ARG A 488 -10.33 22.15 28.72
C ARG A 488 -11.20 23.32 29.13
N CYS A 489 -10.83 23.95 30.23
CA CYS A 489 -11.48 25.14 30.72
C CYS A 489 -10.39 26.12 31.16
N PRO A 490 -9.85 26.95 30.24
CA PRO A 490 -8.68 27.79 30.51
C PRO A 490 -8.99 28.97 31.44
N LYS A 491 -10.27 29.29 31.65
CA LYS A 491 -10.72 30.38 32.50
C LYS A 491 -11.80 29.88 33.44
N GLU A 492 -11.69 30.21 34.71
CA GLU A 492 -12.61 29.75 35.76
C GLU A 492 -14.06 30.19 35.47
N GLU A 493 -14.27 31.39 34.90
CA GLU A 493 -15.60 31.89 34.56
C GLU A 493 -16.36 31.03 33.53
N LEU A 494 -15.65 30.23 32.73
CA LEU A 494 -16.26 29.37 31.70
C LEU A 494 -16.87 28.10 32.30
N LEU A 495 -16.41 27.66 33.47
CA LEU A 495 -16.86 26.40 34.07
C LEU A 495 -18.37 26.41 34.35
N ARG A 496 -18.88 27.56 34.78
CA ARG A 496 -20.28 27.74 35.16
C ARG A 496 -21.23 27.64 33.99
N SER A 497 -20.94 28.35 32.90
CA SER A 497 -21.72 28.25 31.66
C SER A 497 -21.59 26.86 31.02
N LEU A 498 -20.42 26.23 31.08
CA LEU A 498 -20.20 24.86 30.60
C LEU A 498 -21.03 23.83 31.37
N LEU A 499 -20.90 23.80 32.71
CA LEU A 499 -21.64 22.85 33.55
C LEU A 499 -23.15 23.10 33.46
N GLY A 500 -23.59 24.34 33.37
CA GLY A 500 -24.99 24.68 33.12
C GLY A 500 -25.49 24.08 31.80
N ARG A 501 -24.72 24.22 30.70
CA ARG A 501 -25.06 23.61 29.41
C ARG A 501 -25.08 22.08 29.46
N ILE A 502 -24.09 21.47 30.12
CA ILE A 502 -24.03 20.01 30.29
C ILE A 502 -25.22 19.54 31.13
N ALA A 503 -25.62 20.29 32.17
CA ALA A 503 -26.75 19.94 33.02
C ALA A 503 -28.10 20.02 32.30
N GLU A 504 -28.30 21.00 31.40
CA GLU A 504 -29.48 21.06 30.51
C GLU A 504 -29.57 19.79 29.67
N TYR A 505 -28.47 19.43 29.00
CA TYR A 505 -28.41 18.22 28.18
C TYR A 505 -28.58 16.93 28.99
N ALA A 506 -27.94 16.86 30.16
CA ALA A 506 -28.02 15.72 31.07
C ALA A 506 -29.46 15.51 31.58
N SER A 507 -30.15 16.60 31.92
CA SER A 507 -31.53 16.56 32.39
C SER A 507 -32.50 16.05 31.33
N ASP A 508 -32.32 16.44 30.07
CA ASP A 508 -33.14 15.93 28.94
C ASP A 508 -33.00 14.41 28.73
N LEU A 509 -31.91 13.82 29.22
CA LEU A 509 -31.61 12.40 29.18
C LEU A 509 -31.87 11.67 30.51
N GLU A 510 -32.48 12.36 31.48
CA GLU A 510 -32.73 11.86 32.83
C GLU A 510 -31.44 11.42 33.56
N ILE A 511 -30.31 12.02 33.24
CA ILE A 511 -29.05 11.82 33.96
C ILE A 511 -29.13 12.59 35.29
N GLU A 512 -28.69 11.96 36.36
CA GLU A 512 -28.80 12.50 37.72
C GLU A 512 -27.54 13.24 38.16
N ARG A 513 -26.37 12.83 37.65
CA ARG A 513 -25.07 13.35 38.11
C ARG A 513 -24.13 13.70 36.97
N ILE A 514 -23.29 14.71 37.20
CA ILE A 514 -22.13 15.04 36.37
C ILE A 514 -20.88 14.73 37.21
N GLN A 515 -19.88 14.10 36.62
CA GLN A 515 -18.60 13.80 37.27
C GLN A 515 -17.42 14.20 36.41
N VAL A 516 -16.34 14.65 37.05
CA VAL A 516 -15.04 14.85 36.41
C VAL A 516 -13.94 14.31 37.32
N ARG A 517 -12.91 13.70 36.73
CA ARG A 517 -11.72 13.23 37.45
C ARG A 517 -10.65 14.31 37.40
N ASN A 518 -9.92 14.49 38.50
CA ASN A 518 -8.81 15.43 38.61
C ASN A 518 -9.17 16.82 38.08
N LEU A 519 -10.25 17.41 38.64
CA LEU A 519 -10.60 18.79 38.33
C LEU A 519 -9.38 19.69 38.60
N PRO A 520 -8.93 20.49 37.62
CA PRO A 520 -7.80 21.40 37.82
C PRO A 520 -7.99 22.26 39.07
N GLY A 521 -6.94 22.43 39.86
CA GLY A 521 -7.03 23.11 41.16
C GLY A 521 -7.61 24.52 41.08
N GLU A 522 -7.31 25.22 39.99
CA GLU A 522 -7.82 26.56 39.63
C GLU A 522 -9.34 26.61 39.43
N LEU A 523 -9.99 25.46 39.21
CA LEU A 523 -11.43 25.33 38.95
C LEU A 523 -12.20 24.80 40.16
N ASN A 524 -11.52 24.44 41.25
CA ASN A 524 -12.16 23.84 42.43
C ASN A 524 -13.16 24.79 43.08
N VAL A 525 -12.80 26.08 43.23
CA VAL A 525 -13.66 27.07 43.89
C VAL A 525 -14.95 27.27 43.10
N ALA A 526 -14.87 27.60 41.80
CA ALA A 526 -16.05 27.66 40.94
C ALA A 526 -16.85 26.35 40.92
N GLY A 527 -16.18 25.20 40.93
CA GLY A 527 -16.83 23.89 41.00
C GLY A 527 -17.69 23.71 42.25
N GLU A 528 -17.16 24.07 43.42
CA GLU A 528 -17.86 24.02 44.71
C GLU A 528 -19.02 25.02 44.79
N GLU A 529 -18.85 26.23 44.24
CA GLU A 529 -19.91 27.24 44.19
C GLU A 529 -21.15 26.78 43.39
N ILE A 530 -20.94 25.94 42.37
CA ILE A 530 -22.01 25.32 41.56
C ILE A 530 -22.57 24.05 42.24
N GLY A 531 -22.16 23.76 43.47
CA GLY A 531 -22.66 22.64 44.28
C GLY A 531 -21.88 21.34 44.06
N GLY A 532 -20.66 21.42 43.55
CA GLY A 532 -19.76 20.28 43.40
C GLY A 532 -19.23 19.79 44.74
N ALA A 533 -19.09 18.47 44.88
CA ALA A 533 -18.38 17.85 45.99
C ALA A 533 -17.18 17.07 45.45
N THR A 534 -15.99 17.38 45.95
CA THR A 534 -14.75 16.71 45.55
C THR A 534 -14.31 15.72 46.63
N VAL A 535 -14.05 14.47 46.22
CA VAL A 535 -13.62 13.39 47.12
C VAL A 535 -12.41 12.66 46.56
N HIS A 536 -11.69 11.95 47.42
CA HIS A 536 -10.68 10.96 47.04
C HIS A 536 -11.31 9.57 47.04
N PRO A 537 -11.48 8.94 45.87
CA PRO A 537 -12.06 7.60 45.81
C PRO A 537 -11.15 6.53 46.41
N GLU A 538 -11.76 5.50 47.00
CA GLU A 538 -11.06 4.31 47.52
C GLU A 538 -11.08 3.13 46.54
N ASP A 539 -11.91 3.22 45.50
CA ASP A 539 -12.07 2.27 44.41
C ASP A 539 -11.56 2.86 43.08
N HIS A 540 -11.49 2.03 42.04
CA HIS A 540 -11.01 2.44 40.71
C HIS A 540 -9.65 3.16 40.75
N LEU A 541 -8.72 2.65 41.57
CA LEU A 541 -7.47 3.31 41.87
C LEU A 541 -6.52 3.27 40.66
N PRO A 542 -6.21 4.42 40.04
CA PRO A 542 -5.32 4.47 38.90
C PRO A 542 -3.91 4.10 39.36
N SER A 543 -3.31 3.12 38.70
CA SER A 543 -2.01 2.57 39.10
C SER A 543 -1.04 2.56 37.94
N VAL A 544 0.19 3.00 38.18
CA VAL A 544 1.23 3.21 37.17
C VAL A 544 2.43 2.33 37.45
N LYS A 545 2.99 1.72 36.40
CA LYS A 545 4.34 1.18 36.39
C LYS A 545 5.18 1.99 35.40
N TRP A 546 6.21 2.65 35.92
CA TRP A 546 7.26 3.28 35.14
C TRP A 546 8.42 2.31 34.96
N TYR A 547 8.87 2.12 33.72
CA TYR A 547 9.95 1.16 33.40
C TYR A 547 11.32 1.83 33.26
N ARG A 548 11.42 3.15 33.12
CA ARG A 548 12.74 3.82 33.07
C ARG A 548 13.34 3.93 34.48
N SER A 549 14.67 4.02 34.53
CA SER A 549 15.41 4.27 35.77
C SER A 549 15.09 5.65 36.34
N GLY A 550 14.99 5.76 37.67
CA GLY A 550 14.75 7.02 38.37
C GLY A 550 13.37 7.08 39.05
N PRO A 551 12.96 8.27 39.52
CA PRO A 551 11.63 8.44 40.09
C PRO A 551 10.55 8.16 39.04
N ILE A 552 9.38 7.74 39.53
CA ILE A 552 8.17 7.61 38.69
C ILE A 552 7.87 8.97 38.10
N ALA A 553 7.68 9.01 36.77
CA ALA A 553 7.32 10.24 36.08
C ALA A 553 5.91 10.71 36.50
N GLU A 554 5.74 12.02 36.63
CA GLU A 554 4.44 12.63 36.92
C GLU A 554 3.45 12.36 35.77
N TRP A 555 2.26 11.86 36.07
CA TRP A 555 1.24 11.62 35.05
C TRP A 555 0.37 12.86 34.85
N LEU A 556 0.62 13.58 33.75
CA LEU A 556 -0.19 14.72 33.32
C LEU A 556 -1.49 14.26 32.64
N TYR A 557 -2.56 15.03 32.82
CA TYR A 557 -3.87 14.73 32.25
C TYR A 557 -4.34 13.29 32.57
N ASN A 558 -4.16 12.86 33.82
CA ASN A 558 -4.78 11.65 34.37
C ASN A 558 -6.30 11.84 34.50
N GLU A 559 -6.96 12.06 33.37
CA GLU A 559 -8.40 12.19 33.21
C GLU A 559 -8.98 10.89 32.67
N LYS A 560 -10.29 10.71 32.69
CA LYS A 560 -10.91 9.43 32.34
C LYS A 560 -10.58 8.97 30.92
N PHE A 561 -10.37 9.87 29.94
CA PHE A 561 -10.05 9.50 28.55
C PHE A 561 -8.84 8.56 28.43
N ALA A 562 -7.87 8.67 29.35
CA ALA A 562 -6.63 7.90 29.29
C ALA A 562 -6.79 6.44 29.74
N TRP A 563 -8.02 5.93 29.88
CA TRP A 563 -8.28 4.68 30.56
C TRP A 563 -9.21 3.71 29.82
N CYS A 564 -9.04 2.43 30.14
CA CYS A 564 -9.88 1.32 29.68
C CYS A 564 -11.12 1.15 30.60
#